data_AF-A0A6L2PHV0-F1
#
_entry.id   AF-A0A6L2PHV0-F1
#
_cell.length_a   1.000
_cell.length_b   1.000
_cell.length_c   1.000
_cell.angle_alpha   90.00
_cell.angle_beta   90.00
_cell.angle_gamma   90.00
#
_symmetry.space_group_name_H-M   'P 1'
#
loop_
_entity.id
_entity.type
_entity.pdbx_description
1 polymer ?
#
loop_
_entity_poly.entity_id
_entity_poly.type
_entity_poly.pdbx_seq_one_letter_code
_entity_poly.pdbx_strand_id
1 'polypeptide(L)'
;MGSAAGEMQFVIICFFLCQRFSSLNDMLIQLKTMRTKAIAEHWLYQSSQTKGAMRSGPLVLQVSEAQPLRRHHQLEGVTTGDTRVISVTKDAIADTVGRLCRWHRQLCDLVDMVATCYGLLLFVMIAYCFASSVFGTYEIITHFDSPESVRLRPIIMCVTCGCRLILISVIPSMTVAQAKMSRILVERLNSRYLDYASKEE
;
A
#
# COMPACT_ATOMS: atom_id res chain seq x y z
N MET A 1 4.64 -35.74 15.39
CA MET A 1 5.07 -35.27 14.04
C MET A 1 4.10 -34.27 13.38
N GLY A 2 3.03 -33.80 14.04
CA GLY A 2 2.06 -32.86 13.43
C GLY A 2 2.40 -31.36 13.47
N SER A 3 3.40 -30.92 14.26
CA SER A 3 3.68 -29.48 14.47
C SER A 3 4.28 -28.77 13.25
N ALA A 4 5.21 -29.42 12.54
CA ALA A 4 5.97 -28.78 11.47
C ALA A 4 5.12 -28.41 10.23
N ALA A 5 4.03 -29.14 9.99
CA ALA A 5 3.14 -28.86 8.87
C ALA A 5 2.37 -27.54 9.06
N GLY A 6 1.89 -27.27 10.28
CA GLY A 6 1.18 -26.03 10.61
C GLY A 6 2.08 -24.80 10.55
N GLU A 7 3.34 -24.93 11.01
CA GLU A 7 4.34 -23.87 10.92
C GLU A 7 4.63 -23.48 9.46
N MET A 8 4.86 -24.47 8.59
CA MET A 8 5.14 -24.24 7.18
C MET A 8 3.93 -23.63 6.46
N GLN A 9 2.72 -24.10 6.76
CA GLN A 9 1.49 -23.50 6.21
C GLN A 9 1.37 -22.03 6.59
N PHE A 10 1.60 -21.68 7.86
CA PHE A 10 1.58 -20.30 8.31
C PHE A 10 2.58 -19.43 7.54
N VAL A 11 3.84 -19.88 7.45
CA VAL A 11 4.91 -19.16 6.74
C VAL A 11 4.53 -18.93 5.28
N ILE A 12 4.02 -19.96 4.60
CA ILE A 12 3.58 -19.88 3.21
C ILE A 12 2.44 -18.88 3.05
N ILE A 13 1.43 -18.92 3.93
CA ILE A 13 0.29 -18.01 3.90
C ILE A 13 0.74 -16.56 4.11
N CYS A 14 1.60 -16.29 5.10
CA CYS A 14 2.13 -14.94 5.32
C CYS A 14 2.97 -14.46 4.13
N PHE A 15 3.76 -15.33 3.52
CA PHE A 15 4.51 -14.99 2.31
C PHE A 15 3.59 -14.60 1.15
N PHE A 16 2.53 -15.38 0.90
CA PHE A 16 1.52 -15.04 -0.12
C PHE A 16 0.82 -13.71 0.18
N LEU A 17 0.44 -13.47 1.44
CA LEU A 17 -0.14 -12.20 1.87
C LEU A 17 0.81 -11.03 1.61
N CYS A 18 2.09 -11.18 1.98
CA CYS A 18 3.12 -10.18 1.74
C CYS A 18 3.23 -9.84 0.24
N GLN A 19 3.29 -10.85 -0.63
CA GLN A 19 3.31 -10.66 -2.09
C GLN A 19 2.06 -9.93 -2.60
N ARG A 20 0.87 -10.28 -2.07
CA ARG A 20 -0.39 -9.64 -2.46
C ARG A 20 -0.44 -8.17 -2.05
N PHE A 21 0.00 -7.85 -0.83
CA PHE A 21 0.12 -6.45 -0.41
C PHE A 21 1.14 -5.68 -1.23
N SER A 22 2.29 -6.28 -1.57
CA SER A 22 3.28 -5.66 -2.45
C SER A 22 2.69 -5.32 -3.81
N SER A 23 1.98 -6.27 -4.44
CA SER A 23 1.32 -6.05 -5.72
C SER A 23 0.25 -4.95 -5.65
N LEU A 24 -0.55 -4.92 -4.58
CA LEU A 24 -1.51 -3.85 -4.33
C LEU A 24 -0.81 -2.48 -4.16
N ASN A 25 0.30 -2.43 -3.42
CA ASN A 25 1.12 -1.23 -3.26
C ASN A 25 1.63 -0.71 -4.60
N ASP A 26 2.14 -1.59 -5.46
CA ASP A 26 2.63 -1.23 -6.80
C ASP A 26 1.50 -0.63 -7.66
N MET A 27 0.31 -1.24 -7.65
CA MET A 27 -0.84 -0.71 -8.38
C MET A 27 -1.30 0.65 -7.84
N LEU A 28 -1.32 0.85 -6.52
CA LEU A 28 -1.65 2.15 -5.91
C LEU A 28 -0.63 3.23 -6.29
N ILE A 29 0.66 2.87 -6.34
CA ILE A 29 1.73 3.77 -6.78
C ILE A 29 1.58 4.11 -8.26
N GLN A 30 1.35 3.12 -9.12
CA GLN A 30 1.11 3.33 -10.55
C GLN A 30 -0.09 4.26 -10.79
N LEU A 31 -1.19 4.05 -10.07
CA LEU A 31 -2.39 4.88 -10.18
C LEU A 31 -2.10 6.34 -9.81
N LYS A 32 -1.32 6.55 -8.73
CA LYS A 32 -0.87 7.89 -8.32
C LYS A 32 -0.01 8.55 -9.41
N THR A 33 0.88 7.80 -10.04
CA THR A 33 1.74 8.30 -11.12
C THR A 33 0.94 8.65 -12.37
N MET A 34 0.03 7.77 -12.81
CA MET A 34 -0.84 8.02 -13.96
C MET A 34 -1.69 9.28 -13.77
N ARG A 35 -2.28 9.46 -12.57
CA ARG A 35 -3.03 10.68 -12.25
C ARG A 35 -2.16 11.93 -12.34
N THR A 36 -0.95 11.89 -11.78
CA THR A 36 -0.04 13.05 -11.78
C THR A 36 0.35 13.42 -13.22
N LYS A 37 0.59 12.42 -14.07
CA LYS A 37 0.88 12.61 -15.49
C LYS A 37 -0.30 13.20 -16.25
N ALA A 38 -1.51 12.66 -16.06
CA ALA A 38 -2.73 13.18 -16.70
C ALA A 38 -3.01 14.65 -16.31
N ILE A 39 -2.78 15.01 -15.04
CA ILE A 39 -2.90 16.40 -14.57
C ILE A 39 -1.85 17.28 -15.27
N ALA A 40 -0.59 16.85 -15.33
CA ALA A 40 0.47 17.60 -15.99
C ALA A 40 0.20 17.82 -17.49
N GLU A 41 -0.27 16.79 -18.19
CA GLU A 41 -0.66 16.88 -19.61
C GLU A 41 -1.82 17.85 -19.83
N HIS A 42 -2.84 17.83 -18.96
CA HIS A 42 -3.94 18.79 -19.01
C HIS A 42 -3.46 20.22 -18.78
N TRP A 43 -2.58 20.45 -17.80
CA TRP A 43 -1.97 21.77 -17.55
C TRP A 43 -1.17 22.27 -18.75
N LEU A 44 -0.37 21.40 -19.37
CA LEU A 44 0.40 21.74 -20.57
C LEU A 44 -0.53 22.09 -21.74
N TYR A 45 -1.57 21.29 -21.97
CA TYR A 45 -2.55 21.53 -23.02
C TYR A 45 -3.25 22.89 -22.83
N GLN A 46 -3.71 23.21 -21.62
CA GLN A 46 -4.37 24.48 -21.32
C GLN A 46 -3.43 25.69 -21.46
N SER A 47 -2.16 25.55 -21.08
CA SER A 47 -1.13 26.59 -21.29
C SER A 47 -0.81 26.83 -22.78
N SER A 48 -0.97 25.81 -23.62
CA SER A 48 -0.73 25.90 -25.06
C SER A 48 -1.88 26.61 -25.80
N GLN A 49 -3.13 26.37 -25.40
CA GLN A 49 -4.29 27.06 -25.99
C GLN A 49 -4.33 28.56 -25.64
N THR A 50 -3.92 28.93 -24.41
CA THR A 50 -3.90 30.35 -23.98
C THR A 50 -2.82 31.17 -24.67
N LYS A 51 -1.71 30.57 -25.13
CA LYS A 51 -0.67 31.26 -25.92
C LYS A 51 -1.05 31.49 -27.38
N GLY A 52 -2.01 30.72 -27.93
CA GLY A 52 -2.52 30.91 -29.30
C GLY A 52 -3.48 32.10 -29.47
N ALA A 53 -3.98 32.68 -28.38
CA ALA A 53 -4.92 33.81 -28.39
C ALA A 53 -4.26 35.20 -28.25
N MET A 54 -2.93 35.29 -28.14
CA MET A 54 -2.22 36.57 -28.25
C MET A 54 -1.92 36.89 -29.71
N ARG A 55 -2.97 37.25 -30.45
CA ARG A 55 -2.81 38.12 -31.63
C ARG A 55 -2.35 39.48 -31.12
N SER A 56 -1.16 39.93 -31.54
CA SER A 56 -0.63 41.26 -31.27
C SER A 56 -1.67 42.35 -31.53
N GLY A 57 -2.30 42.84 -30.46
CA GLY A 57 -3.06 44.07 -30.44
C GLY A 57 -2.40 45.01 -29.42
N PRO A 58 -2.24 46.31 -29.74
CA PRO A 58 -1.54 47.25 -28.86
C PRO A 58 -2.28 47.37 -27.53
N LEU A 59 -1.50 47.32 -26.44
CA LEU A 59 -1.98 47.39 -25.08
C LEU A 59 -2.49 48.81 -24.77
N VAL A 60 -3.79 49.03 -24.96
CA VAL A 60 -4.46 50.24 -24.46
C VAL A 60 -4.78 50.00 -22.99
N LEU A 61 -4.02 50.65 -22.10
CA LEU A 61 -4.33 50.77 -20.68
C LEU A 61 -5.60 51.63 -20.53
N GLN A 62 -6.77 51.00 -20.50
CA GLN A 62 -7.98 51.61 -19.97
C GLN A 62 -8.08 51.31 -18.48
N VAL A 63 -7.75 52.30 -17.65
CA VAL A 63 -8.22 52.42 -16.28
C VAL A 63 -9.72 52.68 -16.37
N SER A 64 -10.55 51.69 -16.04
CA SER A 64 -12.00 51.81 -16.06
C SER A 64 -12.55 51.69 -14.64
N GLU A 65 -13.16 52.79 -14.19
CA GLU A 65 -13.85 52.94 -12.93
C GLU A 65 -15.02 51.95 -12.78
N ALA A 66 -15.28 51.61 -11.52
CA ALA A 66 -16.34 50.70 -11.11
C ALA A 66 -17.73 51.24 -11.47
N GLN A 67 -18.49 50.46 -12.26
CA GLN A 67 -19.94 50.55 -12.31
C GLN A 67 -20.59 49.15 -12.29
N PRO A 68 -21.64 48.94 -11.48
CA PRO A 68 -22.37 47.69 -11.43
C PRO A 68 -23.52 47.73 -12.43
N LEU A 69 -23.40 47.03 -13.56
CA LEU A 69 -24.54 46.85 -14.46
C LEU A 69 -24.65 45.39 -14.91
N ARG A 70 -25.70 44.73 -14.37
CA ARG A 70 -26.33 43.54 -14.92
C ARG A 70 -26.40 43.63 -16.45
N ARG A 71 -25.79 42.68 -17.15
CA ARG A 71 -26.28 42.18 -18.44
C ARG A 71 -25.86 40.74 -18.64
N HIS A 72 -26.88 39.89 -18.75
CA HIS A 72 -26.80 38.56 -19.33
C HIS A 72 -26.10 38.63 -20.69
N HIS A 73 -24.92 38.03 -20.78
CA HIS A 73 -24.42 37.53 -22.06
C HIS A 73 -24.26 36.02 -21.96
N GLN A 74 -25.26 35.37 -22.56
CA GLN A 74 -25.26 34.01 -23.03
C GLN A 74 -24.04 33.82 -23.93
N LEU A 75 -22.98 33.21 -23.39
CA LEU A 75 -21.83 32.70 -24.13
C LEU A 75 -22.04 31.20 -24.32
N GLU A 76 -23.02 30.83 -25.14
CA GLU A 76 -23.13 29.48 -25.69
C GLU A 76 -22.20 29.40 -26.90
N GLY A 77 -21.04 28.78 -26.72
CA GLY A 77 -20.08 28.61 -27.80
C GLY A 77 -18.69 28.17 -27.37
N VAL A 78 -18.59 27.32 -26.34
CA VAL A 78 -17.32 26.69 -25.96
C VAL A 78 -17.53 25.18 -25.88
N THR A 79 -17.23 24.53 -27.01
CA THR A 79 -16.77 23.13 -27.17
C THR A 79 -17.20 22.14 -26.07
N THR A 80 -18.44 21.66 -26.15
CA THR A 80 -19.00 20.52 -25.39
C THR A 80 -18.38 19.16 -25.74
N GLY A 81 -17.38 19.10 -26.63
CA GLY A 81 -16.68 17.88 -27.02
C GLY A 81 -15.62 17.41 -26.00
N ASP A 82 -14.86 18.33 -25.41
CA ASP A 82 -13.71 17.98 -24.56
C ASP A 82 -14.09 17.62 -23.12
N THR A 83 -15.21 18.13 -22.61
CA THR A 83 -15.72 17.79 -21.26
C THR A 83 -16.11 16.32 -21.15
N ARG A 84 -16.56 15.68 -22.24
CA ARG A 84 -16.91 14.25 -22.23
C ARG A 84 -15.68 13.35 -22.05
N VAL A 85 -14.56 13.63 -22.71
CA VAL A 85 -13.34 12.80 -22.62
C VAL A 85 -12.74 12.86 -21.20
N ILE A 86 -12.84 14.01 -20.55
CA ILE A 86 -12.36 14.22 -19.18
C ILE A 86 -13.27 13.53 -18.15
N SER A 87 -14.59 13.47 -18.38
CA SER A 87 -15.51 12.75 -17.49
C SER A 87 -15.29 11.23 -17.51
N VAL A 88 -15.11 10.64 -18.70
CA VAL A 88 -14.94 9.18 -18.87
C VAL A 88 -13.66 8.67 -18.18
N THR A 89 -12.59 9.47 -18.17
CA THR A 89 -11.34 9.10 -17.49
C THR A 89 -11.44 9.23 -15.97
N LYS A 90 -12.21 10.19 -15.45
CA LYS A 90 -12.44 10.32 -14.00
C LYS A 90 -13.21 9.13 -13.44
N ASP A 91 -14.28 8.71 -14.12
CA ASP A 91 -15.13 7.60 -13.68
C ASP A 91 -14.35 6.27 -13.68
N ALA A 92 -13.57 6.01 -14.74
CA ALA A 92 -12.73 4.81 -14.82
C ALA A 92 -11.68 4.74 -13.70
N ILE A 93 -11.11 5.87 -13.30
CA ILE A 93 -10.15 5.92 -12.19
C ILE A 93 -10.88 5.71 -10.85
N ALA A 94 -12.04 6.33 -10.64
CA ALA A 94 -12.82 6.15 -9.42
C ALA A 94 -13.23 4.68 -9.22
N ASP A 95 -13.68 4.01 -10.29
CA ASP A 95 -13.98 2.58 -10.27
C ASP A 95 -12.77 1.72 -9.92
N THR A 96 -11.61 2.07 -10.49
CA THR A 96 -10.34 1.40 -10.21
C THR A 96 -9.95 1.56 -8.74
N VAL A 97 -10.00 2.79 -8.19
CA VAL A 97 -9.78 3.05 -6.76
C VAL A 97 -10.74 2.21 -5.90
N GLY A 98 -12.03 2.21 -6.23
CA GLY A 98 -13.04 1.43 -5.51
C GLY A 98 -12.77 -0.08 -5.52
N ARG A 99 -12.26 -0.62 -6.63
CA ARG A 99 -11.82 -2.03 -6.71
C ARG A 99 -10.59 -2.30 -5.84
N LEU A 100 -9.58 -1.43 -5.88
CA LEU A 100 -8.38 -1.57 -5.04
C LEU A 100 -8.68 -1.48 -3.54
N CYS A 101 -9.56 -0.56 -3.13
CA CYS A 101 -10.00 -0.45 -1.73
C CYS A 101 -10.72 -1.70 -1.24
N ARG A 102 -11.61 -2.27 -2.07
CA ARG A 102 -12.29 -3.55 -1.76
C ARG A 102 -11.29 -4.70 -1.63
N TRP A 103 -10.31 -4.77 -2.53
CA TRP A 103 -9.30 -5.81 -2.49
C TRP A 103 -8.35 -5.67 -1.28
N HIS A 104 -7.96 -4.44 -0.91
CA HIS A 104 -7.23 -4.18 0.33
C HIS A 104 -8.01 -4.68 1.56
N ARG A 105 -9.32 -4.37 1.63
CA ARG A 105 -10.17 -4.83 2.73
C ARG A 105 -10.21 -6.36 2.83
N GLN A 106 -10.39 -7.05 1.72
CA GLN A 106 -10.36 -8.52 1.68
C GLN A 106 -9.01 -9.09 2.17
N LEU A 107 -7.88 -8.45 1.83
CA LEU A 107 -6.57 -8.87 2.33
C LEU A 107 -6.43 -8.64 3.84
N CYS A 108 -6.96 -7.53 4.36
CA CYS A 108 -7.02 -7.28 5.81
C CYS A 108 -7.87 -8.34 6.53
N ASP A 109 -9.05 -8.65 6.00
CA ASP A 109 -9.93 -9.68 6.57
C ASP A 109 -9.23 -11.05 6.59
N LEU A 110 -8.44 -11.37 5.55
CA LEU A 110 -7.63 -12.60 5.51
C LEU A 110 -6.51 -12.58 6.55
N VAL A 111 -5.84 -11.45 6.76
CA VAL A 111 -4.82 -11.30 7.82
C VAL A 111 -5.42 -11.54 9.19
N ASP A 112 -6.61 -10.99 9.46
CA ASP A 112 -7.31 -11.20 10.73
C ASP A 112 -7.74 -12.65 10.92
N MET A 113 -8.21 -13.31 9.85
CA MET A 113 -8.50 -14.74 9.88
C MET A 113 -7.24 -15.58 10.17
N VAL A 114 -6.10 -15.25 9.57
CA VAL A 114 -4.83 -15.95 9.82
C VAL A 114 -4.36 -15.69 11.26
N ALA A 115 -4.47 -14.47 11.75
CA ALA A 115 -4.09 -14.11 13.12
C ALA A 115 -4.94 -14.86 14.16
N THR A 116 -6.25 -15.01 13.92
CA THR A 116 -7.15 -15.75 14.81
C THR A 116 -6.90 -17.26 14.76
N CYS A 117 -6.69 -17.84 13.57
CA CYS A 117 -6.40 -19.26 13.41
C CYS A 117 -5.04 -19.68 13.98
N TYR A 118 -4.00 -18.88 13.77
CA TYR A 118 -2.62 -19.25 14.11
C TYR A 118 -2.09 -18.56 15.38
N GLY A 119 -2.79 -17.57 15.95
CA GLY A 119 -2.28 -16.76 17.07
C GLY A 119 -1.84 -17.59 18.28
N LEU A 120 -2.67 -18.53 18.74
CA LEU A 120 -2.32 -19.42 19.86
C LEU A 120 -1.18 -20.38 19.48
N LEU A 121 -1.22 -20.94 18.28
CA LEU A 121 -0.18 -21.85 17.80
C LEU A 121 1.19 -21.16 17.76
N LEU A 122 1.25 -19.93 17.23
CA LEU A 122 2.47 -19.13 17.18
C LEU A 122 3.01 -18.83 18.56
N PHE A 123 2.13 -18.47 19.50
CA PHE A 123 2.53 -18.21 20.87
C PHE A 123 3.18 -19.45 21.51
N VAL A 124 2.55 -20.62 21.39
CA VAL A 124 3.09 -21.89 21.89
C VAL A 124 4.42 -22.22 21.22
N MET A 125 4.53 -22.00 19.91
CA MET A 125 5.76 -22.26 19.16
C MET A 125 6.91 -21.34 19.57
N ILE A 126 6.65 -20.05 19.77
CA ILE A 126 7.65 -19.10 20.24
C ILE A 126 8.13 -19.49 21.65
N ALA A 127 7.21 -19.82 22.55
CA ALA A 127 7.54 -20.28 23.90
C ALA A 127 8.36 -21.58 23.88
N TYR A 128 7.97 -22.54 23.04
CA TYR A 128 8.69 -23.81 22.87
C TYR A 128 10.10 -23.59 22.31
N CYS A 129 10.27 -22.78 21.27
CA CYS A 129 11.57 -22.49 20.70
C CYS A 129 12.45 -21.70 21.68
N PHE A 130 11.88 -20.78 22.46
CA PHE A 130 12.59 -20.06 23.51
C PHE A 130 13.09 -21.01 24.60
N ALA A 131 12.21 -21.85 25.15
CA ALA A 131 12.58 -22.84 26.16
C ALA A 131 13.66 -23.80 25.62
N SER A 132 13.46 -24.32 24.40
CA SER A 132 14.41 -25.21 23.74
C SER A 132 15.77 -24.56 23.51
N SER A 133 15.81 -23.26 23.18
CA SER A 133 17.05 -22.50 23.05
C SER A 133 17.76 -22.35 24.41
N VAL A 134 17.04 -22.01 25.47
CA VAL A 134 17.62 -21.85 26.81
C VAL A 134 18.20 -23.17 27.32
N PHE A 135 17.43 -24.27 27.21
CA PHE A 135 17.91 -25.59 27.63
C PHE A 135 19.08 -26.07 26.77
N GLY A 136 19.04 -25.86 25.46
CA GLY A 136 20.13 -26.25 24.57
C GLY A 136 21.42 -25.47 24.87
N THR A 137 21.34 -24.17 25.17
CA THR A 137 22.50 -23.39 25.63
C THR A 137 23.03 -23.90 26.97
N TYR A 138 22.15 -24.24 27.92
CA TYR A 138 22.54 -24.80 29.20
C TYR A 138 23.27 -26.16 29.06
N GLU A 139 22.77 -27.06 28.21
CA GLU A 139 23.44 -28.33 27.91
C GLU A 139 24.82 -28.13 27.29
N ILE A 140 24.95 -27.17 26.35
CA ILE A 140 26.23 -26.84 25.72
C ILE A 140 27.24 -26.35 26.76
N ILE A 141 26.82 -25.50 27.70
CA ILE A 141 27.72 -24.95 28.74
C ILE A 141 28.13 -26.01 29.75
N THR A 142 27.17 -26.79 30.25
CA THR A 142 27.43 -27.76 31.35
C THR A 142 28.25 -28.97 30.93
N HIS A 143 28.23 -29.33 29.64
CA HIS A 143 28.91 -30.52 29.13
C HIS A 143 30.14 -30.20 28.27
N PHE A 144 30.62 -28.94 28.30
CA PHE A 144 31.72 -28.48 27.46
C PHE A 144 33.06 -29.20 27.76
N ASP A 145 33.28 -29.62 29.01
CA ASP A 145 34.54 -30.25 29.45
C ASP A 145 34.61 -31.76 29.23
N SER A 146 33.56 -32.40 28.71
CA SER A 146 33.56 -33.85 28.46
C SER A 146 34.18 -34.17 27.09
N PRO A 147 35.35 -34.83 27.02
CA PRO A 147 36.06 -35.10 25.75
C PRO A 147 35.42 -36.23 24.92
N GLU A 148 34.37 -36.88 25.41
CA GLU A 148 33.71 -37.97 24.71
C GLU A 148 32.64 -37.44 23.74
N SER A 149 33.06 -37.30 22.48
CA SER A 149 32.25 -37.02 21.29
C SER A 149 31.66 -35.62 21.21
N VAL A 150 32.04 -34.89 20.15
CA VAL A 150 31.45 -33.63 19.72
C VAL A 150 29.94 -33.81 19.61
N ARG A 151 29.18 -33.39 20.63
CA ARG A 151 27.72 -33.43 20.61
C ARG A 151 27.22 -32.30 19.70
N LEU A 152 27.32 -32.51 18.39
CA LEU A 152 26.79 -31.60 17.36
C LEU A 152 25.27 -31.44 17.45
N ARG A 153 24.57 -32.45 17.99
CA ARG A 153 23.11 -32.50 18.07
C ARG A 153 22.49 -31.29 18.80
N PRO A 154 22.84 -30.94 20.05
CA PRO A 154 22.29 -29.76 20.73
C PRO A 154 22.60 -28.46 19.98
N ILE A 155 23.79 -28.33 19.39
CA ILE A 155 24.16 -27.16 18.60
C ILE A 155 23.25 -27.03 17.36
N ILE A 156 23.08 -28.11 16.59
CA ILE A 156 22.20 -28.13 15.41
C ILE A 156 20.75 -27.82 15.81
N MET A 157 20.27 -28.37 16.94
CA MET A 157 18.91 -28.10 17.44
C MET A 157 18.72 -26.64 17.84
N CYS A 158 19.68 -26.04 18.55
CA CYS A 158 19.67 -24.62 18.90
C CYS A 158 19.64 -23.73 17.66
N VAL A 159 20.53 -23.97 16.69
CA VAL A 159 20.58 -23.22 15.43
C VAL A 159 19.26 -23.35 14.68
N THR A 160 18.72 -24.57 14.58
CA THR A 160 17.43 -24.82 13.90
C THR A 160 16.27 -24.09 14.58
N CYS A 161 16.21 -24.08 15.92
CA CYS A 161 15.20 -23.34 16.67
C CYS A 161 15.34 -21.82 16.48
N GLY A 162 16.58 -21.30 16.46
CA GLY A 162 16.87 -19.90 16.17
C GLY A 162 16.41 -19.49 14.77
N CYS A 163 16.74 -20.27 13.73
CA CYS A 163 16.28 -20.02 12.37
C CYS A 163 14.74 -20.05 12.26
N ARG A 164 14.08 -20.99 12.95
CA ARG A 164 12.61 -21.05 12.99
C ARG A 164 12.00 -19.81 13.61
N LEU A 165 12.54 -19.33 14.75
CA LEU A 165 12.09 -18.09 15.39
C LEU A 165 12.24 -16.88 14.46
N ILE A 166 13.36 -16.78 13.75
CA ILE A 166 13.59 -15.70 12.79
C ILE A 166 12.56 -15.75 11.67
N LEU A 167 12.29 -16.92 11.07
CA LEU A 167 11.30 -17.05 9.99
C LEU A 167 9.89 -16.68 10.45
N ILE A 168 9.48 -17.19 11.62
CA ILE A 168 8.15 -16.94 12.20
C ILE A 168 7.96 -15.47 12.61
N SER A 169 9.03 -14.75 12.94
CA SER A 169 8.95 -13.33 13.33
C SER A 169 9.09 -12.38 12.13
N VAL A 170 10.04 -12.64 11.23
CA VAL A 170 10.37 -11.73 10.12
C VAL A 170 9.26 -11.70 9.08
N ILE A 171 8.74 -12.85 8.65
CA ILE A 171 7.79 -12.90 7.54
C ILE A 171 6.46 -12.19 7.90
N PRO A 172 5.85 -12.43 9.08
CA PRO A 172 4.68 -11.66 9.50
C PRO A 172 4.99 -10.17 9.69
N SER A 173 6.17 -9.82 10.22
CA SER A 173 6.60 -8.43 10.36
C SER A 173 6.65 -7.69 9.02
N MET A 174 7.25 -8.31 7.99
CA MET A 174 7.24 -7.77 6.63
C MET A 174 5.83 -7.65 6.07
N THR A 175 4.97 -8.64 6.32
CA THR A 175 3.56 -8.60 5.88
C THR A 175 2.82 -7.42 6.50
N VAL A 176 2.98 -7.19 7.80
CA VAL A 176 2.39 -6.05 8.53
C VAL A 176 2.95 -4.73 8.01
N ALA A 177 4.25 -4.65 7.70
CA ALA A 177 4.85 -3.45 7.13
C ALA A 177 4.23 -3.12 5.76
N GLN A 178 4.04 -4.12 4.89
CA GLN A 178 3.38 -3.94 3.60
C GLN A 178 1.90 -3.54 3.74
N ALA A 179 1.17 -4.13 4.69
CA ALA A 179 -0.20 -3.76 4.99
C ALA A 179 -0.31 -2.31 5.48
N LYS A 180 0.58 -1.87 6.39
CA LYS A 180 0.64 -0.47 6.84
C LYS A 180 0.90 0.51 5.70
N MET A 181 1.82 0.18 4.80
CA MET A 181 2.11 1.00 3.62
C MET A 181 0.87 1.13 2.73
N SER A 182 0.17 0.01 2.48
CA SER A 182 -1.05 0.01 1.67
C SER A 182 -2.15 0.87 2.26
N ARG A 183 -2.35 0.81 3.58
CA ARG A 183 -3.31 1.64 4.29
C ARG A 183 -3.02 3.13 4.11
N ILE A 184 -1.77 3.56 4.27
CA ILE A 184 -1.37 4.96 4.09
C ILE A 184 -1.62 5.42 2.64
N LEU A 185 -1.33 4.56 1.66
CA LEU A 185 -1.58 4.88 0.24
C LEU A 185 -3.08 5.03 -0.04
N VAL A 186 -3.91 4.13 0.49
CA VAL A 186 -5.38 4.19 0.37
C VAL A 186 -5.94 5.43 1.05
N GLU A 187 -5.52 5.75 2.29
CA GLU A 187 -5.95 6.94 3.01
C GLU A 187 -5.60 8.23 2.24
N ARG A 188 -4.39 8.31 1.69
CA ARG A 188 -3.93 9.45 0.87
C ARG A 188 -4.68 9.59 -0.45
N LEU A 189 -5.08 8.48 -1.06
CA LEU A 189 -5.92 8.49 -2.25
C LEU A 189 -7.32 8.98 -1.89
N ASN A 190 -7.92 8.41 -0.85
CA ASN A 190 -9.29 8.71 -0.45
C ASN A 190 -9.49 10.19 -0.06
N SER A 191 -8.58 10.75 0.76
CA SER A 191 -8.67 12.17 1.15
C SER A 191 -8.64 13.10 -0.07
N ARG A 192 -7.82 12.79 -1.07
CA ARG A 192 -7.73 13.55 -2.33
C ARG A 192 -8.87 13.30 -3.32
N TYR A 193 -9.78 12.36 -3.07
CA TYR A 193 -11.00 12.20 -3.86
C TYR A 193 -12.18 12.90 -3.19
N LEU A 194 -12.32 12.74 -1.87
CA LEU A 194 -13.35 13.41 -1.07
C LEU A 194 -13.21 14.94 -1.07
N ASP A 195 -11.98 15.47 -1.09
CA ASP A 195 -11.74 16.93 -1.18
C ASP A 195 -12.19 17.56 -2.50
N TYR A 196 -12.31 16.78 -3.59
CA TYR A 196 -12.82 17.32 -4.85
C TYR A 196 -14.34 17.27 -4.90
N ALA A 197 -14.96 16.19 -4.40
CA ALA A 197 -16.42 16.09 -4.33
C ALA A 197 -17.03 17.15 -3.41
N SER A 198 -16.39 17.44 -2.26
CA SER A 198 -16.89 18.44 -1.30
C SER A 198 -16.73 19.90 -1.73
N LYS A 199 -16.00 20.18 -2.82
CA LYS A 199 -15.83 21.53 -3.37
C LYS A 199 -16.80 21.85 -4.51
N GLU A 200 -17.55 20.87 -4.99
CA GLU A 200 -18.55 21.04 -6.05
C GLU A 200 -19.99 21.22 -5.50
N GLU A 201 -20.17 21.24 -4.17
CA GLU A 201 -21.42 21.60 -3.46
C GLU A 201 -21.37 23.04 -2.91
#